data_AF-A0A1B6JDS1-F1
#
_entry.id   AF-A0A1B6JDS1-F1
#
_cell.length_a   1.000
_cell.length_b   1.000
_cell.length_c   1.000
_cell.angle_alpha   90.00
_cell.angle_beta   90.00
_cell.angle_gamma   90.00
#
_symmetry.space_group_name_H-M   'P 1'
#
loop_
_entity.id
_entity.type
_entity.pdbx_description
1 polymer ?
#
loop_
_entity_poly.entity_id
_entity_poly.type
_entity_poly.pdbx_seq_one_letter_code
_entity_poly.pdbx_strand_id
1 'polypeptide(L)'
;MNRRQNMSSVVICSNPMWTCEDSHVQKSPRWVEPSPVLFSSDHSTYLTLLPVLDGDAGHFTHVCHVDRESHQVTPLTHGQLTVTRILAWDNENHIVYFEAAPERKPAQRHVYRVSDI
;
A
#
# COMPACT_ATOMS: atom_id res chain seq x y z
N MET A 1 2.83 13.90 -5.00
CA MET A 1 2.62 13.68 -6.45
C MET A 1 3.30 14.78 -7.25
N ASN A 2 4.07 14.44 -8.28
CA ASN A 2 4.66 15.44 -9.16
C ASN A 2 3.68 15.90 -10.26
N ARG A 3 3.97 17.03 -10.92
CA ARG A 3 3.09 17.62 -11.95
C ARG A 3 2.85 16.69 -13.16
N ARG A 4 3.83 15.85 -13.53
CA ARG A 4 3.69 14.88 -14.62
C ARG A 4 2.91 13.62 -14.22
N GLN A 5 2.55 13.50 -12.94
CA GLN A 5 1.80 12.40 -12.36
C GLN A 5 2.46 11.02 -12.55
N ASN A 6 3.78 10.99 -12.71
CA ASN A 6 4.54 9.75 -12.91
C ASN A 6 5.43 9.40 -11.69
N MET A 7 5.31 10.21 -10.63
CA MET A 7 5.99 10.00 -9.35
C MET A 7 5.11 10.46 -8.19
N SER A 8 4.91 9.57 -7.22
CA SER A 8 4.25 9.86 -5.94
C SER A 8 5.21 9.57 -4.81
N SER A 9 5.16 10.37 -3.75
CA SER A 9 5.95 10.16 -2.53
C SER A 9 5.02 10.20 -1.33
N VAL A 10 5.17 9.23 -0.44
CA VAL A 10 4.68 9.27 0.94
C VAL A 10 5.77 9.93 1.76
N VAL A 11 5.44 11.07 2.37
CA VAL A 11 6.38 11.89 3.13
C VAL A 11 5.91 11.95 4.58
N ILE A 12 6.81 11.72 5.52
CA ILE A 12 6.51 11.79 6.96
C ILE A 12 7.21 13.01 7.54
N CYS A 13 6.43 13.91 8.14
CA CYS A 13 6.91 15.13 8.76
C CYS A 13 6.82 15.01 10.28
N SER A 14 7.94 15.21 10.98
CA SER A 14 8.04 14.95 12.42
C SER A 14 8.20 16.24 13.24
N ASN A 15 7.46 16.34 14.35
CA ASN A 15 7.63 17.38 15.37
C ASN A 15 9.03 17.28 16.02
N PRO A 16 9.65 18.40 16.48
CA PRO A 16 9.13 19.77 16.56
C PRO A 16 9.42 20.66 15.36
N MET A 17 10.44 20.33 14.58
CA MET A 17 10.86 21.19 13.45
C MET A 17 10.04 20.96 12.17
N TRP A 18 9.18 19.93 12.15
CA TRP A 18 8.42 19.52 10.96
C TRP A 18 9.33 19.16 9.78
N THR A 19 10.50 18.59 10.08
CA THR A 19 11.39 18.03 9.06
C THR A 19 10.67 16.85 8.41
N CYS A 20 10.61 16.89 7.07
CA CYS A 20 9.91 15.93 6.25
C CYS A 20 10.89 15.04 5.51
N GLU A 21 10.71 13.73 5.61
CA GLU A 21 11.53 12.72 4.94
C GLU A 21 10.68 11.84 4.03
N ASP A 22 11.22 11.52 2.85
CA ASP A 22 10.57 10.62 1.89
C ASP A 22 10.56 9.20 2.48
N SER A 23 9.38 8.71 2.84
CA SER A 23 9.22 7.34 3.35
C SER A 23 9.14 6.32 2.21
N HIS A 24 8.34 6.60 1.19
CA HIS A 24 8.22 5.72 0.03
C HIS A 24 7.98 6.52 -1.24
N VAL A 25 8.77 6.26 -2.29
CA VAL A 25 8.63 6.93 -3.60
C VAL A 25 8.26 5.91 -4.67
N GLN A 26 7.04 6.05 -5.20
CA GLN A 26 6.56 5.26 -6.33
C GLN A 26 6.81 6.00 -7.64
N LYS A 27 7.33 5.30 -8.66
CA LYS A 27 7.57 5.82 -10.01
C LYS A 27 6.96 4.90 -11.06
N SER A 28 6.52 5.48 -12.16
CA SER A 28 5.98 4.75 -13.32
C SER A 28 6.42 5.43 -14.62
N PRO A 29 6.64 4.69 -15.72
CA PRO A 29 6.84 5.28 -17.03
C PRO A 29 5.57 5.94 -17.59
N ARG A 30 4.40 5.65 -17.00
CA ARG A 30 3.10 6.23 -17.37
C ARG A 30 2.64 7.21 -16.29
N TRP A 31 1.53 6.91 -15.63
CA TRP A 31 1.06 7.61 -14.45
C TRP A 31 1.12 6.71 -13.21
N VAL A 32 1.04 7.33 -12.04
CA VAL A 32 0.84 6.67 -10.74
C VAL A 32 -0.42 7.22 -10.10
N GLU A 33 -1.09 6.40 -9.30
CA GLU A 33 -2.21 6.82 -8.46
C GLU A 33 -1.70 7.02 -7.03
N PRO A 34 -2.02 8.13 -6.34
CA PRO A 34 -1.67 8.28 -4.93
C PRO A 34 -2.42 7.26 -4.07
N SER A 35 -1.69 6.44 -3.35
CA SER A 35 -2.27 5.46 -2.44
C SER A 35 -2.48 6.03 -1.04
N PRO A 36 -3.61 5.71 -0.38
CA PRO A 36 -3.81 6.07 1.01
C PRO A 36 -2.83 5.30 1.91
N VAL A 37 -2.49 5.89 3.05
CA VAL A 37 -1.67 5.25 4.09
C VAL A 37 -2.50 5.05 5.34
N LEU A 38 -2.30 3.92 6.01
CA LEU A 38 -2.90 3.61 7.31
C LEU A 38 -1.78 3.21 8.27
N PHE A 39 -1.52 4.05 9.28
CA PHE A 39 -0.45 3.80 10.24
C PHE A 39 -0.83 2.73 11.27
N SER A 40 0.20 2.04 11.77
CA SER A 40 0.11 1.20 12.96
C SER A 40 -0.17 2.06 14.19
N SER A 41 -0.60 1.41 15.27
CA SER A 41 -0.96 2.11 16.52
C SER A 41 0.23 2.84 17.18
N ASP A 42 1.46 2.34 16.96
CA ASP A 42 2.71 2.92 17.44
C ASP A 42 3.40 3.84 16.42
N HIS A 43 2.83 3.98 15.21
CA HIS A 43 3.37 4.75 14.08
C HIS A 43 4.77 4.32 13.60
N SER A 44 5.23 3.11 13.95
CA SER A 44 6.49 2.55 13.46
C SER A 44 6.37 2.01 12.03
N THR A 45 5.16 1.62 11.62
CA THR A 45 4.89 1.06 10.30
C THR A 45 3.57 1.62 9.74
N TYR A 46 3.34 1.39 8.45
CA TYR A 46 2.07 1.71 7.81
C TYR A 46 1.74 0.74 6.68
N LEU A 47 0.44 0.58 6.42
CA LEU A 47 -0.06 -0.08 5.23
C LEU A 47 -0.31 0.94 4.12
N THR A 48 -0.04 0.52 2.89
CA THR A 48 -0.39 1.27 1.69
C THR A 48 -0.77 0.30 0.57
N LEU A 49 -1.30 0.83 -0.53
CA LEU A 49 -1.63 0.07 -1.72
C LEU A 49 -0.56 0.29 -2.78
N LEU A 50 0.10 -0.75 -3.27
CA LEU A 50 1.15 -0.62 -4.29
C LEU A 50 0.97 -1.64 -5.41
N PRO A 51 1.41 -1.32 -6.64
CA PRO A 51 1.46 -2.28 -7.72
C PRO A 51 2.57 -3.31 -7.45
N VAL A 52 2.19 -4.58 -7.37
CA VAL A 52 3.12 -5.72 -7.23
C VAL A 52 3.06 -6.55 -8.50
N LEU A 53 4.24 -6.94 -8.99
CA LEU A 53 4.41 -7.75 -10.20
C LEU A 53 4.00 -9.21 -9.95
N ASP A 54 3.17 -9.76 -10.83
CA ASP A 54 2.78 -11.18 -10.86
C ASP A 54 3.26 -11.84 -12.15
N GLY A 55 4.59 -11.97 -12.29
CA GLY A 55 5.22 -12.56 -13.48
C GLY A 55 4.75 -11.88 -14.77
N ASP A 56 4.38 -12.70 -15.77
CA ASP A 56 3.92 -12.22 -17.08
C ASP A 56 2.51 -11.62 -17.06
N ALA A 57 1.74 -11.83 -15.98
CA ALA A 57 0.39 -11.26 -15.85
C ALA A 57 0.41 -9.75 -15.56
N GLY A 58 1.58 -9.20 -15.22
CA GLY A 58 1.78 -7.77 -15.01
C GLY A 58 1.60 -7.34 -13.57
N HIS A 59 1.30 -6.05 -13.35
CA HIS A 59 1.20 -5.48 -12.02
C HIS A 59 -0.25 -5.36 -11.56
N PHE A 60 -0.51 -5.78 -10.33
CA PHE A 60 -1.81 -5.64 -9.67
C PHE A 60 -1.66 -4.87 -8.36
N THR A 61 -2.70 -4.14 -7.96
CA THR A 61 -2.64 -3.37 -6.70
C THR A 61 -2.83 -4.31 -5.51
N HIS A 62 -1.93 -4.24 -4.54
CA HIS A 62 -1.88 -5.12 -3.36
C HIS A 62 -1.67 -4.33 -2.08
N VAL A 63 -2.02 -4.93 -0.95
CA VAL A 63 -1.68 -4.39 0.37
C VAL A 63 -0.20 -4.62 0.62
N CYS A 64 0.52 -3.55 0.92
CA CYS A 64 1.92 -3.59 1.31
C CYS A 64 2.11 -2.98 2.69
N HIS A 65 2.88 -3.66 3.52
CA HIS A 65 3.39 -3.17 4.79
C HIS A 65 4.70 -2.42 4.56
N VAL A 66 4.84 -1.23 5.15
CA VAL A 66 6.04 -0.41 5.04
C VAL A 66 6.56 -0.09 6.43
N ASP A 67 7.82 -0.43 6.66
CA ASP A 67 8.52 -0.07 7.87
C ASP A 67 9.11 1.35 7.73
N ARG A 68 8.88 2.20 8.74
CA ARG A 68 9.23 3.63 8.67
C ARG A 68 10.73 3.87 8.77
N GLU A 69 11.45 3.08 9.57
CA GLU A 69 12.87 3.31 9.83
C GLU A 69 13.75 2.71 8.73
N SER A 70 13.46 1.49 8.32
CA SER A 70 14.20 0.76 7.28
C SER A 70 13.75 1.11 5.87
N HIS A 71 12.59 1.76 5.72
CA HIS A 71 11.91 1.99 4.43
C HIS A 71 11.61 0.69 3.66
N GLN A 72 11.61 -0.45 4.35
CA GLN A 72 11.37 -1.74 3.74
C GLN A 72 9.88 -1.89 3.39
N VAL A 73 9.60 -2.32 2.15
CA VAL A 73 8.25 -2.59 1.65
C VAL A 73 8.07 -4.09 1.52
N THR A 74 7.06 -4.64 2.20
CA THR A 74 6.71 -6.06 2.18
C THR A 74 5.26 -6.24 1.70
N PRO A 75 5.02 -6.85 0.53
CA PRO A 75 3.68 -7.21 0.09
C PRO A 75 3.05 -8.22 1.05
N LEU A 76 1.85 -7.92 1.57
CA LEU A 76 1.06 -8.86 2.37
C LEU A 76 0.14 -9.72 1.50
N THR A 77 -0.25 -9.21 0.33
CA THR A 77 -1.08 -9.90 -0.65
C THR A 77 -0.36 -10.04 -1.99
N HIS A 78 -0.74 -11.04 -2.78
CA HIS A 78 -0.15 -11.31 -4.10
C HIS A 78 -1.16 -12.00 -5.05
N GLY A 79 -0.80 -12.14 -6.33
CA GLY A 79 -1.61 -12.76 -7.38
C GLY A 79 -2.42 -11.79 -8.25
N GLN A 80 -3.23 -12.35 -9.15
CA GLN A 80 -3.98 -11.63 -10.19
C GLN A 80 -5.34 -11.07 -9.70
N LEU A 81 -5.35 -10.55 -8.47
CA LEU A 81 -6.47 -9.81 -7.90
C LEU A 81 -6.05 -8.36 -7.67
N THR A 82 -6.99 -7.43 -7.72
CA THR A 82 -6.70 -6.01 -7.47
C THR A 82 -7.37 -5.57 -6.19
N VAL A 83 -6.59 -5.25 -5.18
CA VAL A 83 -7.05 -4.61 -3.95
C VAL A 83 -7.50 -3.19 -4.29
N THR A 84 -8.73 -2.87 -3.91
CA THR A 84 -9.35 -1.57 -4.19
C THR A 84 -9.30 -0.64 -2.98
N ARG A 85 -9.34 -1.20 -1.77
CA ARG A 85 -9.35 -0.42 -0.53
C ARG A 85 -8.92 -1.24 0.68
N ILE A 86 -8.15 -0.63 1.58
CA ILE A 86 -7.95 -1.12 2.96
C ILE A 86 -9.15 -0.65 3.80
N LEU A 87 -9.80 -1.59 4.48
CA LEU A 87 -10.99 -1.32 5.28
C LEU A 87 -10.64 -1.06 6.75
N ALA A 88 -9.78 -1.90 7.32
CA ALA A 88 -9.34 -1.79 8.71
C ALA A 88 -8.01 -2.54 8.92
N TRP A 89 -7.27 -2.14 9.94
CA TRP A 89 -6.09 -2.85 10.43
C TRP A 89 -6.22 -3.08 11.93
N ASP A 90 -6.50 -4.32 12.29
CA ASP A 90 -6.53 -4.77 13.68
C ASP A 90 -5.10 -5.12 14.12
N ASN A 91 -4.49 -4.18 14.82
CA ASN A 91 -3.10 -4.27 15.28
C ASN A 91 -2.96 -5.27 16.45
N GLU A 92 -4.04 -5.51 17.22
CA GLU A 92 -4.00 -6.42 18.37
C GLU A 92 -4.04 -7.88 17.91
N ASN A 93 -4.86 -8.16 16.88
CA ASN A 93 -5.03 -9.51 16.36
C ASN A 93 -4.16 -9.81 15.13
N HIS A 94 -3.33 -8.87 14.69
CA HIS A 94 -2.45 -9.04 13.52
C HIS A 94 -3.23 -9.31 12.23
N ILE A 95 -4.31 -8.56 11.97
CA ILE A 95 -5.21 -8.79 10.82
C ILE A 95 -5.48 -7.50 10.05
N VAL A 96 -5.29 -7.57 8.73
CA VAL A 96 -5.69 -6.53 7.77
C VAL A 96 -6.93 -6.96 7.01
N TYR A 97 -7.95 -6.12 7.00
CA TYR A 97 -9.17 -6.29 6.21
C TYR A 97 -9.15 -5.40 4.97
N PHE A 98 -9.47 -5.96 3.81
CA PHE A 98 -9.42 -5.23 2.55
C PHE A 98 -10.50 -5.68 1.57
N GLU A 99 -10.88 -4.77 0.67
CA GLU A 99 -11.74 -5.07 -0.48
C GLU A 99 -10.88 -5.34 -1.72
N ALA A 100 -11.23 -6.37 -2.49
CA ALA A 100 -10.56 -6.65 -3.75
C ALA A 100 -11.52 -7.14 -4.85
N ALA A 101 -11.10 -6.89 -6.10
CA ALA A 101 -11.65 -7.50 -7.29
C ALA A 101 -10.92 -8.85 -7.54
N PRO A 102 -11.64 -9.99 -7.50
CA PRO A 102 -11.03 -11.30 -7.73
C PRO A 102 -10.54 -11.48 -9.16
N GLU A 103 -9.62 -12.43 -9.35
CA GLU A 103 -9.15 -12.83 -10.69
C GLU A 103 -10.33 -13.17 -11.62
N ARG A 104 -10.28 -12.68 -12.85
CA ARG A 104 -11.31 -12.86 -13.91
C ARG A 104 -12.72 -12.34 -13.55
N LYS A 105 -12.88 -11.64 -12.42
CA LYS A 105 -14.17 -11.07 -11.99
C LYS A 105 -14.03 -9.59 -11.62
N PRO A 106 -13.58 -8.72 -12.57
CA PRO A 106 -13.29 -7.31 -12.27
C PRO A 106 -14.52 -6.49 -11.86
N ALA A 107 -15.73 -6.98 -12.13
CA ALA A 107 -17.00 -6.34 -11.75
C ALA A 107 -17.47 -6.69 -10.32
N GLN A 108 -16.76 -7.59 -9.61
CA GLN A 108 -17.10 -8.00 -8.25
C GLN A 108 -16.19 -7.31 -7.22
N ARG A 109 -16.70 -7.12 -6.01
CA ARG A 109 -15.96 -6.60 -4.85
C ARG A 109 -16.26 -7.49 -3.65
N HIS A 110 -15.23 -8.18 -3.16
CA HIS A 110 -15.35 -9.04 -2.00
C HIS A 110 -14.43 -8.52 -0.89
N VAL A 111 -14.81 -8.80 0.35
CA VAL A 111 -13.99 -8.51 1.53
C VAL A 111 -13.12 -9.72 1.84
N TYR A 112 -11.84 -9.46 2.07
CA TYR A 112 -10.82 -10.43 2.42
C TYR A 112 -10.11 -10.00 3.71
N ARG A 113 -9.36 -10.94 4.28
CA ARG A 113 -8.45 -10.67 5.38
C ARG A 113 -7.10 -11.36 5.14
N VAL A 114 -6.03 -10.76 5.65
CA VAL A 114 -4.68 -11.33 5.67
C VAL A 114 -4.01 -11.01 7.00
N SER A 115 -3.07 -11.83 7.44
CA SER A 115 -2.24 -11.50 8.60
C SER A 115 -1.19 -10.46 8.25
N ASP A 116 -0.83 -9.60 9.20
CA ASP A 116 0.36 -8.75 9.09
C ASP A 116 1.64 -9.52 9.53
N ILE A 117 2.74 -8.78 9.75
CA ILE A 117 4.09 -9.34 10.03
C ILE A 117 4.31 -9.47 11.53
#